data_AF-A0AAP8Q9X3-F1
#
_entry.id   AF-A0AAP8Q9X3-F1
#
_cell.length_a   1.000
_cell.length_b   1.000
_cell.length_c   1.000
_cell.angle_alpha   90.00
_cell.angle_beta   90.00
_cell.angle_gamma   90.00
#
_symmetry.space_group_name_H-M   'P 1'
#
loop_
_entity.id
_entity.type
_entity.pdbx_description
1 polymer ?
#
loop_
_entity_poly.entity_id
_entity_poly.type
_entity_poly.pdbx_seq_one_letter_code
_entity_poly.pdbx_strand_id
1 'polypeptide(L)'
;MYSRLHKILIERNEFLDSNLFKSILSVCKRMTDLNYTKQDAIKISAKKFKVTQKEIKKYVDLLGIESKRYIESKKTFLTKEDRINIRAHKQRLEAND
;
A
#
# COMPACT_ATOMS: atom_id res chain seq x y z
N MET A 1 -7.52 1.17 -8.68
CA MET A 1 -6.43 2.12 -8.29
C MET A 1 -6.65 3.50 -8.90
N TYR A 2 -6.79 3.60 -10.23
CA TYR A 2 -7.13 4.85 -10.93
C TYR A 2 -8.39 5.55 -10.41
N SER A 3 -9.48 4.80 -10.16
CA SER A 3 -10.74 5.39 -9.68
C SER A 3 -10.62 6.02 -8.28
N ARG A 4 -9.72 5.53 -7.42
CA ARG A 4 -9.49 6.09 -6.08
C ARG A 4 -8.72 7.40 -6.13
N LEU A 5 -7.63 7.46 -6.91
CA LEU A 5 -6.86 8.70 -7.08
C LEU A 5 -7.73 9.79 -7.70
N HIS A 6 -8.52 9.44 -8.72
CA HIS A 6 -9.39 10.39 -9.38
C HIS A 6 -10.48 10.95 -8.45
N LYS A 7 -11.09 10.12 -7.61
CA LYS A 7 -12.04 10.57 -6.57
C LYS A 7 -11.42 11.56 -5.59
N ILE A 8 -10.22 11.25 -5.05
CA ILE A 8 -9.50 12.14 -4.12
C ILE A 8 -9.23 13.50 -4.75
N LEU A 9 -8.86 13.53 -6.04
CA LEU A 9 -8.59 14.77 -6.76
C LEU A 9 -9.86 15.60 -6.97
N ILE A 10 -10.97 14.97 -7.33
CA ILE A 10 -12.27 15.65 -7.48
C ILE A 10 -12.76 16.19 -6.14
N GLU A 11 -12.76 15.37 -5.08
CA GLU A 11 -13.23 15.76 -3.74
C GLU A 11 -12.44 16.93 -3.16
N ARG A 12 -11.16 17.06 -3.53
CA ARG A 12 -10.28 18.13 -3.07
C ARG A 12 -10.18 19.31 -4.02
N ASN A 13 -10.85 19.24 -5.18
CA ASN A 13 -10.71 20.21 -6.27
C ASN A 13 -9.23 20.45 -6.65
N GLU A 14 -8.40 19.39 -6.62
CA GLU A 14 -6.97 19.45 -6.90
C GLU A 14 -6.67 18.92 -8.31
N PHE A 15 -5.89 19.68 -9.08
CA PHE A 15 -5.34 19.21 -10.36
C PHE A 15 -3.87 18.82 -10.19
N LEU A 16 -3.47 17.69 -10.75
CA LEU A 16 -2.07 17.23 -10.72
C LEU A 16 -1.39 17.46 -12.06
N ASP A 17 -0.16 17.94 -12.00
CA ASP A 17 0.74 17.91 -13.15
C ASP A 17 0.90 16.47 -13.69
N SER A 18 1.10 16.34 -15.00
CA SER A 18 1.23 15.04 -15.68
C SER A 18 2.33 14.17 -15.08
N ASN A 19 3.48 14.77 -14.72
CA ASN A 19 4.59 14.03 -14.13
C ASN A 19 4.28 13.60 -12.70
N LEU A 20 3.61 14.45 -11.92
CA LEU A 20 3.18 14.10 -10.57
C LEU A 20 2.17 12.94 -10.61
N PHE A 21 1.17 13.01 -11.49
CA PHE A 21 0.20 11.93 -11.68
C PHE A 21 0.87 10.61 -12.09
N LYS A 22 1.75 10.62 -13.10
CA LYS A 22 2.50 9.43 -13.55
C LYS A 22 3.41 8.87 -12.45
N SER A 23 4.00 9.75 -11.63
CA SER A 23 4.86 9.33 -10.52
C SER A 23 4.07 8.59 -9.43
N ILE A 24 2.87 9.06 -9.08
CA ILE A 24 2.00 8.41 -8.07
C ILE A 24 1.60 7.01 -8.56
N LEU A 25 1.20 6.89 -9.83
CA LEU A 25 0.87 5.61 -10.44
C LEU A 25 2.07 4.65 -10.50
N SER A 26 3.26 5.18 -10.79
CA SER A 26 4.51 4.40 -10.78
C SER A 26 4.82 3.87 -9.38
N VAL A 27 4.67 4.68 -8.32
CA VAL A 27 4.84 4.23 -6.93
C VAL A 27 3.89 3.09 -6.60
N CYS A 28 2.61 3.33 -6.89
CA CYS A 28 1.53 2.39 -6.70
C CYS A 28 1.83 1.02 -7.33
N LYS A 29 2.18 1.00 -8.63
CA LYS A 29 2.56 -0.21 -9.36
C LYS A 29 3.76 -0.92 -8.73
N ARG A 30 4.78 -0.18 -8.32
CA ARG A 30 5.99 -0.75 -7.69
C ARG A 30 5.69 -1.39 -6.33
N MET A 31 4.78 -0.80 -5.56
CA MET A 31 4.38 -1.31 -4.25
C MET A 31 3.51 -2.57 -4.36
N THR A 32 2.61 -2.66 -5.35
CA THR A 32 1.67 -3.78 -5.49
C THR A 32 2.24 -4.93 -6.32
N ASP A 33 2.91 -4.62 -7.43
CA ASP A 33 3.24 -5.64 -8.44
C ASP A 33 4.69 -6.09 -8.32
N LEU A 34 5.58 -5.18 -7.89
CA LEU A 34 7.03 -5.39 -7.91
C LEU A 34 7.65 -5.51 -6.51
N ASN A 35 6.82 -5.64 -5.47
CA ASN A 35 7.21 -5.90 -4.09
C ASN A 35 8.20 -4.88 -3.47
N TYR A 36 8.21 -3.63 -3.96
CA TYR A 36 9.06 -2.58 -3.38
C TYR A 36 8.49 -2.06 -2.06
N THR A 37 9.37 -1.55 -1.19
CA THR A 37 8.94 -0.75 -0.05
C THR A 37 8.33 0.57 -0.54
N LYS A 38 7.49 1.19 0.29
CA LYS A 38 6.91 2.51 0.00
C LYS A 38 8.01 3.55 -0.27
N GLN A 39 9.06 3.57 0.57
CA GLN A 39 10.15 4.53 0.47
C GLN A 39 10.96 4.36 -0.82
N ASP A 40 11.30 3.13 -1.20
CA ASP A 40 12.06 2.85 -2.43
C ASP A 40 11.25 3.22 -3.67
N ALA A 41 9.96 2.84 -3.69
CA ALA A 41 9.07 3.16 -4.79
C ALA A 41 8.94 4.68 -5.00
N ILE A 42 8.81 5.45 -3.91
CA ILE A 42 8.78 6.92 -3.92
C ILE A 42 10.10 7.49 -4.45
N LYS A 43 11.25 7.06 -3.92
CA LYS A 43 12.57 7.57 -4.32
C LYS A 43 12.84 7.35 -5.81
N ILE A 44 12.53 6.15 -6.32
CA ILE A 44 12.72 5.81 -7.74
C ILE A 44 11.77 6.64 -8.62
N SER A 45 10.51 6.79 -8.23
CA SER A 45 9.53 7.51 -9.03
C SER A 45 9.80 9.02 -9.04
N ALA A 46 10.20 9.60 -7.91
CA ALA A 46 10.63 11.00 -7.82
C ALA A 46 11.77 11.31 -8.80
N LYS A 47 12.83 10.47 -8.80
CA LYS A 47 13.97 10.63 -9.71
C LYS A 47 13.55 10.50 -11.18
N LYS A 48 12.71 9.50 -11.50
CA LYS A 48 12.28 9.22 -12.88
C LYS A 48 11.44 10.36 -13.49
N PHE A 49 10.52 10.92 -12.71
CA PHE A 49 9.57 11.92 -13.19
C PHE A 49 9.94 13.36 -12.84
N LYS A 50 11.11 13.58 -12.22
CA LYS A 50 11.60 14.91 -11.80
C LYS A 50 10.62 15.68 -10.91
N VAL A 51 9.98 14.97 -9.97
CA VAL A 51 9.07 15.56 -8.96
C VAL A 51 9.60 15.29 -7.56
N THR A 52 9.12 16.04 -6.56
CA THR A 52 9.64 15.87 -5.20
C THR A 52 9.06 14.64 -4.52
N GLN A 53 9.85 14.00 -3.65
CA GLN A 53 9.36 12.87 -2.84
C GLN A 53 8.20 13.29 -1.91
N LYS A 54 8.20 14.54 -1.44
CA LYS A 54 7.18 15.10 -0.55
C LYS A 54 5.81 15.13 -1.22
N GLU A 55 5.75 15.58 -2.47
CA GLU A 55 4.49 15.63 -3.23
C GLU A 55 3.94 14.24 -3.50
N ILE A 56 4.80 13.32 -3.96
CA ILE A 56 4.40 11.92 -4.16
C ILE A 56 3.86 11.32 -2.86
N LYS A 57 4.58 11.50 -1.76
CA LYS A 57 4.22 10.95 -0.45
C LYS A 57 2.84 11.41 -0.01
N LYS A 58 2.50 12.71 -0.16
CA LYS A 58 1.17 13.26 0.15
C LYS A 58 0.06 12.40 -0.46
N TYR A 59 0.11 12.14 -1.77
CA TYR A 59 -0.96 11.42 -2.46
C TYR A 59 -0.92 9.91 -2.22
N VAL A 60 0.27 9.32 -2.11
CA VAL A 60 0.39 7.88 -1.83
C VAL A 60 -0.08 7.56 -0.40
N ASP A 61 0.12 8.46 0.56
CA ASP A 61 -0.44 8.36 1.92
C ASP A 61 -1.97 8.44 1.88
N LEU A 62 -2.54 9.38 1.13
CA LEU A 62 -4.01 9.53 0.98
C LEU A 62 -4.68 8.33 0.31
N LEU A 63 -3.97 7.64 -0.58
CA LEU A 63 -4.50 6.44 -1.24
C LEU A 63 -4.64 5.25 -0.29
N GLY A 64 -3.94 5.25 0.86
CA GLY A 64 -4.02 4.20 1.88
C GLY A 64 -3.58 2.83 1.38
N ILE A 65 -2.68 2.77 0.39
CA ILE A 65 -2.26 1.50 -0.23
C ILE A 65 -1.07 0.93 0.53
N GLU A 66 -1.23 -0.29 1.05
CA GLU A 66 -0.16 -1.08 1.64
C GLU A 66 0.68 -1.74 0.53
N SER A 67 2.00 -1.84 0.71
CA SER A 67 2.83 -2.59 -0.24
C SER A 67 2.60 -4.09 -0.08
N LYS A 68 2.69 -4.83 -1.18
CA LYS A 68 2.60 -6.29 -1.17
C LYS A 68 3.64 -6.90 -0.22
N ARG A 69 4.83 -6.32 -0.16
CA ARG A 69 5.92 -6.74 0.74
C ARG A 69 5.53 -6.60 2.20
N TYR A 70 4.84 -5.52 2.56
CA TYR A 70 4.36 -5.30 3.90
C TYR A 70 3.27 -6.32 4.28
N ILE A 71 2.31 -6.56 3.38
CA ILE A 71 1.26 -7.58 3.56
C ILE A 71 1.88 -8.98 3.71
N GLU A 72 2.85 -9.33 2.88
CA GLU A 72 3.56 -10.61 2.95
C GLU A 72 4.35 -10.76 4.25
N SER A 73 5.05 -9.71 4.70
CA SER A 73 5.74 -9.72 5.99
C SER A 73 4.78 -9.90 7.17
N LYS A 74 3.61 -9.26 7.18
CA LYS A 74 2.57 -9.47 8.21
C LYS A 74 2.10 -10.92 8.27
N LYS A 75 1.98 -11.61 7.13
CA LYS A 75 1.61 -13.04 7.10
C LYS A 75 2.67 -13.93 7.76
N THR A 76 3.95 -13.59 7.63
CA THR A 76 5.03 -14.33 8.29
C THR A 76 5.14 -14.07 9.79
N PHE A 77 4.60 -12.94 10.30
CA PHE A 77 4.59 -12.61 11.73
C PHE A 77 3.46 -13.23 12.56
N LEU A 78 2.57 -14.04 11.98
CA LEU A 78 1.76 -14.97 12.78
C LEU A 78 2.72 -15.97 13.44
N THR A 79 3.05 -15.70 14.69
CA THR A 79 3.95 -16.54 15.48
C THR A 79 3.40 -17.96 15.57
N LYS A 80 4.26 -18.92 15.88
CA LYS A 80 3.83 -20.32 16.05
C LYS A 80 2.73 -20.41 17.14
N GLU A 81 2.82 -19.56 18.16
CA GLU A 81 1.85 -19.41 19.24
C GLU A 81 0.52 -18.82 18.77
N ASP A 82 0.51 -17.80 17.91
CA ASP A 82 -0.74 -17.27 17.34
C ASP A 82 -1.48 -18.33 16.53
N ARG A 83 -0.74 -19.15 15.78
CA ARG A 83 -1.31 -20.28 15.02
C ARG A 83 -1.86 -21.39 15.92
N ILE A 84 -1.19 -21.66 17.04
CA ILE A 84 -1.66 -22.63 18.04
C ILE A 84 -2.92 -22.11 18.74
N ASN A 85 -2.96 -20.83 19.11
CA ASN A 85 -4.11 -20.21 19.77
C ASN A 85 -5.35 -20.17 18.86
N ILE A 86 -5.18 -19.85 17.58
CA ILE A 86 -6.29 -19.90 16.59
C ILE A 86 -6.82 -21.33 16.44
N ARG A 87 -5.92 -22.33 16.39
CA ARG A 87 -6.32 -23.75 16.29
C ARG A 87 -7.06 -24.24 17.53
N ALA A 88 -6.56 -23.89 18.72
CA ALA A 88 -7.19 -24.23 19.99
C ALA A 88 -8.56 -23.56 20.15
N HIS A 89 -8.71 -22.31 19.68
CA HIS A 89 -9.99 -21.61 19.72
C HIS A 89 -11.03 -22.24 18.79
N LYS A 90 -10.65 -22.66 17.58
CA LYS A 90 -11.54 -23.38 16.66
C LYS A 90 -12.02 -24.72 17.22
N GLN A 91 -11.12 -25.51 17.81
CA GLN A 91 -11.49 -26.79 18.44
C GLN A 91 -12.48 -26.63 19.61
N ARG A 92 -12.40 -25.52 20.35
CA ARG A 92 -13.36 -25.22 21.44
C ARG A 92 -14.74 -24.80 20.93
N LEU A 93 -14.82 -24.18 19.76
CA LEU A 93 -16.09 -23.81 19.14
C LEU A 93 -16.78 -25.05 18.55
N GLU A 94 -16.01 -25.91 17.88
CA GLU A 94 -16.51 -27.18 17.31
C GLU A 94 -16.90 -28.23 18.38
N ALA A 95 -16.39 -28.10 19.60
CA ALA A 95 -16.74 -28.99 20.72
C ALA A 95 -17.95 -28.52 21.55
N ASN A 96 -18.49 -27.33 21.27
CA ASN A 96 -19.63 -26.74 21.95
C ASN A 96 -20.90 -26.68 21.07
N ASP A 97 -20.83 -27.25 19.85
CA ASP A 97 -21.98 -27.60 19.01
C ASP A 97 -22.27 -29.11 19.14
#